data_AF-A0A259MIK9-F1
#
_entry.id   AF-A0A259MIK9-F1
#
_cell.length_a   1.000
_cell.length_b   1.000
_cell.length_c   1.000
_cell.angle_alpha   90.00
_cell.angle_beta   90.00
_cell.angle_gamma   90.00
#
_symmetry.space_group_name_H-M   'P 1'
#
loop_
_entity.id
_entity.type
_entity.pdbx_description
1 polymer ?
#
loop_
_entity_poly.entity_id
_entity_poly.type
_entity_poly.pdbx_seq_one_letter_code
_entity_poly.pdbx_strand_id
1 'polypeptide(L)' 'MKIMIENTDQIVTVETRDGSKVPARVWRGVTEGGVECQLLVTRVAVHKDADNSAFERELQEHPPARADGPRAYDLRYFID' A
#
# COMPACT_ATOMS: atom_id res chain seq x y z
N MET A 1 -0.62 -21.15 2.86
CA MET A 1 -1.30 -20.28 1.88
C MET A 1 -0.23 -19.43 1.21
N LYS A 2 -0.25 -19.34 -0.12
CA LYS A 2 0.69 -18.53 -0.91
C LYS A 2 -0.09 -17.43 -1.62
N ILE A 3 0.46 -16.22 -1.62
CA ILE A 3 -0.14 -15.03 -2.23
C ILE A 3 0.94 -14.36 -3.08
N MET A 4 0.62 -14.08 -4.33
CA MET A 4 1.40 -13.17 -5.17
C MET A 4 0.86 -11.77 -4.97
N ILE A 5 1.73 -10.81 -4.67
CA ILE A 5 1.33 -9.45 -4.31
C ILE A 5 2.06 -8.41 -5.15
N GLU A 6 1.38 -7.29 -5.43
CA GLU A 6 1.89 -6.14 -6.17
C GLU A 6 1.53 -4.86 -5.40
N ASN A 7 2.48 -3.94 -5.25
CA ASN A 7 2.24 -2.68 -4.55
C ASN A 7 1.38 -1.72 -5.38
N THR A 8 0.69 -0.81 -4.68
CA THR A 8 0.04 0.35 -5.31
C THR A 8 0.56 1.64 -4.69
N ASP A 9 0.16 2.79 -5.23
CA ASP A 9 0.43 4.12 -4.66
C ASP A 9 -0.63 4.55 -3.63
N GLN A 10 -1.71 3.79 -3.47
CA GLN A 10 -2.78 4.12 -2.55
C GLN A 10 -2.36 3.87 -1.09
N ILE A 11 -2.51 4.89 -0.25
CA ILE A 11 -2.34 4.82 1.20
C ILE A 11 -3.68 5.09 1.88
N VAL A 12 -4.04 4.26 2.85
CA VAL A 12 -5.23 4.40 3.69
C VAL A 12 -4.85 4.51 5.15
N THR A 13 -5.75 5.04 5.98
CA THR A 13 -5.61 5.04 7.43
C THR A 13 -6.35 3.85 8.03
N VAL A 14 -5.63 3.01 8.76
CA VAL A 14 -6.19 1.89 9.52
C VAL A 14 -6.34 2.33 10.98
N GLU A 15 -7.54 2.19 11.52
CA GLU A 15 -7.80 2.36 12.96
C GLU A 15 -7.51 1.03 13.66
N THR A 16 -6.60 1.06 14.63
CA THR A 16 -6.25 -0.10 15.45
C THR A 16 -7.22 -0.24 16.62
N ARG A 17 -7.16 -1.39 17.29
CA ARG A 17 -8.07 -1.71 18.39
C ARG A 17 -8.03 -0.72 19.57
N ASP A 18 -6.89 -0.07 19.78
CA ASP A 18 -6.71 0.96 20.81
C ASP A 18 -7.13 2.37 20.35
N GLY A 19 -7.72 2.49 19.16
CA GLY A 19 -8.17 3.76 18.57
C GLY A 19 -7.04 4.58 17.94
N SER A 20 -5.81 4.07 17.90
CA SER A 20 -4.72 4.73 17.20
C SER A 20 -4.85 4.57 15.67
N LYS A 21 -4.27 5.50 14.92
CA LYS A 21 -4.39 5.59 13.45
C LYS A 21 -3.04 5.37 12.81
N VAL A 22 -2.94 4.36 11.96
CA VAL A 22 -1.68 4.00 11.27
C VAL A 22 -1.88 4.03 9.75
N PRO A 23 -0.96 4.63 8.98
CA PRO A 23 -1.02 4.55 7.53
C PRO A 23 -0.67 3.12 7.07
N ALA A 24 -1.41 2.62 6.09
CA ALA A 24 -1.14 1.35 5.42
C ALA A 24 -1.22 1.55 3.90
N ARG A 25 -0.25 1.00 3.16
CA ARG A 25 -0.30 0.96 1.70
C ARG A 25 -1.18 -0.19 1.25
N VAL A 26 -2.06 0.06 0.29
CA VAL A 26 -2.90 -0.97 -0.31
C VAL A 26 -2.07 -1.75 -1.33
N TRP A 27 -2.05 -3.08 -1.21
CA TRP A 27 -1.43 -3.95 -2.21
C TRP A 27 -2.49 -4.88 -2.79
N ARG A 28 -2.37 -5.19 -4.09
CA ARG A 28 -3.19 -6.20 -4.75
C ARG A 28 -2.57 -7.56 -4.50
N GLY A 29 -3.41 -8.55 -4.20
CA GLY A 29 -2.98 -9.92 -3.99
C GLY A 29 -3.83 -10.91 -4.76
N VAL A 30 -3.23 -12.02 -5.15
CA VAL A 30 -3.94 -13.19 -5.64
C VAL A 30 -3.35 -14.44 -4.97
N THR A 31 -4.22 -15.26 -4.37
CA THR A 31 -3.80 -16.53 -3.81
C THR A 31 -3.40 -17.50 -4.91
N GLU A 32 -2.61 -18.53 -4.58
CA GLU A 32 -2.26 -19.60 -5.54
C GLU A 32 -3.50 -20.30 -6.14
N GLY A 33 -4.62 -20.34 -5.40
CA GLY A 33 -5.89 -20.86 -5.89
C GLY A 33 -6.72 -19.89 -6.74
N GLY A 34 -6.20 -18.69 -7.06
CA GLY A 34 -6.87 -17.71 -7.91
C GLY A 34 -7.84 -16.77 -7.19
N VAL A 35 -7.92 -16.82 -5.86
CA VAL A 35 -8.75 -15.88 -5.08
C VAL A 35 -8.05 -14.52 -4.99
N GLU A 36 -8.69 -13.47 -5.50
CA GLU A 36 -8.23 -12.09 -5.35
C GLU A 36 -8.37 -11.60 -3.91
N CYS A 37 -7.41 -10.82 -3.44
CA CYS A 37 -7.44 -10.21 -2.12
C CYS A 37 -6.74 -8.85 -2.10
N GLN A 38 -7.07 -8.05 -1.08
CA GLN A 38 -6.44 -6.77 -0.82
C GLN A 38 -5.64 -6.87 0.47
N LEU A 39 -4.42 -6.34 0.47
CA LEU A 39 -3.57 -6.27 1.65
C LEU A 39 -3.41 -4.83 2.11
N LEU A 40 -3.47 -4.61 3.42
CA LEU A 40 -3.19 -3.33 4.07
C LEU A 40 -1.81 -3.42 4.72
N VAL A 41 -0.78 -3.09 3.96
CA VAL A 41 0.62 -3.29 4.33
C VAL A 41 1.13 -2.06 5.07
N THR A 42 1.35 -2.19 6.38
CA THR A 42 1.96 -1.14 7.21
C THR A 42 3.49 -1.19 7.19
N ARG A 43 4.08 -2.38 6.97
CA ARG A 43 5.53 -2.63 6.96
C ARG A 43 5.87 -3.79 6.04
N VAL A 44 7.04 -3.73 5.41
CA VAL A 44 7.70 -4.84 4.74
C VAL A 44 9.12 -4.90 5.27
N ALA A 45 9.59 -6.07 5.66
CA ALA A 45 10.91 -6.24 6.25
C ALA A 45 11.63 -7.43 5.62
N VAL A 46 12.93 -7.26 5.38
CA VAL A 46 13.84 -8.32 4.95
C VAL A 46 14.66 -8.79 6.15
N HIS A 47 14.99 -10.08 6.20
CA HIS A 47 15.81 -10.63 7.28
C HIS A 47 17.20 -9.98 7.28
N LYS A 48 17.75 -9.69 8.47
CA LYS A 48 19.02 -8.97 8.63
C LYS A 48 20.23 -9.64 7.97
N ASP A 49 20.17 -10.96 7.80
CA ASP A 49 21.25 -11.76 7.22
C ASP A 49 20.99 -12.13 5.74
N ALA A 50 19.92 -11.62 5.13
CA ALA A 50 19.61 -11.86 3.72
C ALA A 50 20.15 -10.73 2.83
N ASP A 51 20.51 -11.07 1.59
CA ASP A 51 20.81 -10.05 0.57
C ASP A 51 19.53 -9.28 0.23
N ASN A 52 19.49 -8.00 0.58
CA ASN A 52 18.38 -7.09 0.34
C ASN A 52 18.68 -6.08 -0.79
N SER A 53 19.75 -6.26 -1.57
CA SER A 53 20.16 -5.29 -2.61
C SER A 53 19.06 -5.03 -3.65
N ALA A 54 18.33 -6.06 -4.07
CA ALA A 54 17.17 -5.92 -4.95
C ALA A 54 16.02 -5.17 -4.27
N PHE A 55 15.77 -5.46 -2.99
CA PHE A 55 14.71 -4.81 -2.21
C PHE A 55 14.95 -3.31 -2.09
N GLU A 56 16.17 -2.87 -1.76
CA GLU A 56 16.52 -1.45 -1.67
C GLU A 56 16.44 -0.73 -3.03
N ARG A 57 16.85 -1.39 -4.11
CA ARG A 57 16.78 -0.81 -5.47
C ARG A 57 15.34 -0.61 -5.94
N GLU A 58 14.45 -1.53 -5.58
CA GLU A 58 13.04 -1.55 -5.96
C GLU A 58 12.19 -0.68 -5.01
N LEU A 59 12.64 -0.47 -3.78
CA LEU A 59 12.03 0.44 -2.82
C LEU A 59 12.32 1.90 -3.22
N GLN A 60 11.56 2.42 -4.17
CA GLN A 60 11.66 3.83 -4.59
C GLN A 60 10.79 4.74 -3.72
N GLU A 61 11.37 5.84 -3.25
CA GLU A 61 10.60 6.94 -2.67
C GLU A 61 9.67 7.52 -3.75
N HIS A 62 8.37 7.53 -3.47
CA HIS A 62 7.43 8.24 -4.33
C HIS A 62 7.53 9.73 -4.05
N PRO A 63 7.48 10.59 -5.08
CA PRO A 63 7.49 12.03 -4.88
C PRO A 63 6.36 12.44 -3.91
N PRO A 64 6.61 13.41 -3.02
CA PRO A 64 5.57 13.91 -2.13
C PRO A 64 4.36 14.36 -2.95
N ALA A 65 3.16 14.12 -2.43
CA ALA A 65 1.95 14.67 -3.03
C ALA A 65 2.14 16.18 -3.29
N ARG A 66 1.72 16.67 -4.46
CA ARG A 66 1.82 18.10 -4.77
C ARG A 66 1.13 18.92 -3.68
N ALA A 67 1.72 20.07 -3.34
CA ALA A 67 1.29 20.93 -2.24
C ALA A 67 -0.15 21.47 -2.37
N ASP A 68 -0.73 21.41 -3.57
CA ASP A 68 -2.12 21.80 -3.87
C ASP A 68 -3.16 20.72 -3.50
N GLY A 69 -2.72 19.48 -3.29
CA GLY A 69 -3.54 18.38 -2.76
C GLY A 69 -4.85 18.11 -3.53
N PRO A 70 -5.69 17.17 -3.07
CA PRO A 70 -6.97 16.86 -3.69
C PRO A 70 -8.01 18.01 -3.59
N ARG A 71 -7.65 19.17 -3.03
CA ARG A 71 -8.52 20.35 -2.92
C ARG A 71 -8.51 21.24 -4.17
N ALA A 72 -7.61 20.99 -5.11
CA ALA A 72 -7.53 21.74 -6.37
C ALA A 72 -8.50 21.22 -7.46
N TYR A 73 -9.20 20.11 -7.22
CA TYR A 73 -10.05 19.46 -8.21
C TYR A 73 -11.49 19.32 -7.67
N ASP A 74 -12.46 19.84 -8.43
CA ASP A 74 -13.88 19.64 -8.16
C ASP A 74 -14.22 18.14 -8.30
N LEU A 75 -14.48 17.49 -7.17
CA LEU A 75 -14.98 16.12 -7.13
C LEU A 75 -16.41 16.09 -7.68
N ARG A 76 -16.59 15.45 -8.84
CA ARG A 76 -17.92 15.10 -9.37
C ARG A 76 -18.20 13.64 -9.05
N TYR A 77 -19.15 13.39 -8.15
CA TYR A 77 -19.68 12.05 -7.93
C TYR A 77 -20.67 11.72 -9.05
N PHE A 78 -20.43 10.64 -9.79
CA PHE A 78 -21.47 9.99 -10.59
C PHE A 78 -22.17 8.99 -9.68
N ILE A 79 -23.47 9.18 -9.48
CA ILE A 79 -24.37 8.21 -8.87
C ILE A 79 -25.16 7.61 -10.03
N ASP A 80 -24.95 6.34 -10.31
CA ASP A 80 -25.93 5.45 -10.95
C ASP A 80 -26.27 4.35 -9.93
#